data_AF-A0AAV5XQ68-F1
#
_entry.id   AF-A0AAV5XQ68-F1
#
_cell.length_a   1.000
_cell.length_b   1.000
_cell.length_c   1.000
_cell.angle_alpha   90.00
_cell.angle_beta   90.00
_cell.angle_gamma   90.00
#
_symmetry.space_group_name_H-M   'P 1'
#
loop_
_entity.id
_entity.type
_entity.pdbx_description
1 polymer ?
#
loop_
_entity_poly.entity_id
_entity_poly.type
_entity_poly.pdbx_seq_one_letter_code
_entity_poly.pdbx_strand_id
1 'polypeptide(L)'
;MSLFRVTGATVFPPEKLHTLLAEGEGRALTLAQIEGLAARITAFYRERGYILARAYVPAQEMRDGVIEIAVLEGRVGRIEVNGVRWYDPDYIRSYVQPPSEARVFELGSFERGMLLLNDLPGLEVK
;
A
#
# COMPACT_ATOMS: atom_id res chain seq x y z
N MET A 1 -5.05 8.94 -28.08
CA MET A 1 -4.42 9.36 -26.81
C MET A 1 -4.64 8.25 -25.81
N SER A 2 -3.57 7.73 -25.21
CA SER A 2 -3.67 6.69 -24.19
C SER A 2 -3.99 7.34 -22.85
N LEU A 3 -5.13 7.01 -22.26
CA LEU A 3 -5.54 7.49 -20.93
C LEU A 3 -5.22 6.40 -19.90
N PHE A 4 -4.57 6.75 -18.79
CA PHE A 4 -4.38 5.77 -17.72
C PHE A 4 -5.54 5.78 -16.75
N ARG A 5 -5.87 4.62 -16.19
CA ARG A 5 -6.78 4.48 -15.05
C ARG A 5 -6.06 3.72 -13.96
N VAL A 6 -5.97 4.30 -12.77
CA VAL A 6 -5.42 3.62 -11.60
C VAL A 6 -6.55 3.07 -10.74
N THR A 7 -6.51 1.78 -10.43
CA THR A 7 -7.52 1.08 -9.61
C THR A 7 -6.90 0.45 -8.38
N GLY A 8 -7.69 0.15 -7.35
CA GLY A 8 -7.22 -0.55 -6.13
C GLY A 8 -6.40 0.30 -5.16
N ALA A 9 -6.06 1.53 -5.51
CA ALA A 9 -5.41 2.49 -4.63
C ALA A 9 -6.41 3.16 -3.67
N THR A 10 -6.15 3.08 -2.36
CA THR A 10 -6.95 3.73 -1.31
C THR A 10 -6.13 4.67 -0.44
N VAL A 11 -4.80 4.46 -0.39
CA VAL A 11 -3.87 5.26 0.42
C VAL A 11 -3.62 6.64 -0.18
N PHE A 12 -3.46 6.71 -1.50
CA PHE A 12 -3.13 7.95 -2.20
C PHE A 12 -4.27 8.37 -3.12
N PRO A 13 -4.53 9.68 -3.22
CA PRO A 13 -5.59 10.18 -4.09
C PRO A 13 -5.20 9.95 -5.57
N PRO A 14 -6.18 9.67 -6.45
CA PRO A 14 -5.91 9.32 -7.85
C PRO A 14 -5.02 10.34 -8.55
N GLU A 15 -5.24 11.63 -8.31
CA GLU A 15 -4.51 12.74 -8.94
C GLU A 15 -3.02 12.62 -8.68
N LYS A 16 -2.63 12.20 -7.46
CA LYS A 16 -1.23 12.01 -7.10
C LYS A 16 -0.60 10.87 -7.89
N LEU A 17 -1.33 9.77 -8.10
CA LEU A 17 -0.85 8.63 -8.88
C LEU A 17 -0.80 8.94 -10.38
N HIS A 18 -1.75 9.73 -10.89
CA HIS A 18 -1.72 10.22 -12.27
C HIS A 18 -0.48 11.06 -12.58
N THR A 19 0.01 11.88 -11.64
CA THR A 19 1.26 12.62 -11.86
C THR A 19 2.47 11.72 -12.13
N LEU A 20 2.46 10.47 -11.65
CA LEU A 20 3.53 9.50 -11.88
C LEU A 20 3.48 8.88 -13.29
N LEU A 21 2.35 9.04 -13.97
CA LEU A 21 2.05 8.45 -15.28
C LEU A 21 2.13 9.48 -16.42
N ALA A 22 2.25 10.77 -16.10
CA ALA A 22 2.21 11.88 -17.06
C ALA A 22 3.19 11.71 -18.24
N GLU A 23 4.37 11.12 -18.02
CA GLU A 23 5.36 10.88 -19.08
C GLU A 23 4.93 9.84 -20.13
N GLY A 24 3.95 8.99 -19.80
CA GLY A 24 3.38 7.99 -20.70
C GLY A 24 2.13 8.47 -21.44
N GLU A 25 1.50 9.56 -20.98
CA GLU A 25 0.22 10.01 -21.52
C GLU A 25 0.36 10.49 -22.97
N GLY A 26 -0.63 10.13 -23.80
CA GLY A 26 -0.65 10.53 -25.20
C GLY A 26 0.41 9.87 -26.10
N ARG A 27 1.20 8.93 -25.58
CA ARG A 27 2.23 8.19 -26.33
C ARG A 27 1.78 6.76 -26.65
N ALA A 28 2.31 6.23 -27.75
CA ALA A 28 2.28 4.79 -28.00
C ALA A 28 3.36 4.14 -27.13
N LEU A 29 2.95 3.24 -26.23
CA LEU A 29 3.84 2.57 -25.29
C LEU A 29 3.89 1.08 -25.58
N THR A 30 5.06 0.48 -25.42
CA THR A 30 5.21 -0.97 -25.38
C THR A 30 4.76 -1.51 -24.02
N LEU A 31 4.46 -2.81 -23.95
CA LEU A 31 4.12 -3.46 -22.67
C LEU A 31 5.18 -3.20 -21.60
N ALA A 32 6.47 -3.32 -21.94
CA ALA A 32 7.57 -3.06 -21.02
C ALA A 32 7.60 -1.61 -20.49
N GLN A 33 7.21 -0.63 -21.30
CA GLN A 33 7.11 0.76 -20.85
C GLN A 33 5.94 0.96 -19.89
N ILE A 34 4.80 0.32 -20.14
CA ILE A 34 3.63 0.36 -19.24
C ILE A 34 3.97 -0.33 -17.91
N GLU A 35 4.65 -1.48 -17.96
CA GLU A 35 5.16 -2.15 -16.76
C GLU A 35 6.14 -1.27 -15.99
N GLY A 36 6.98 -0.49 -16.67
CA GLY A 36 7.83 0.53 -16.06
C GLY A 36 7.04 1.61 -15.31
N LEU A 37 5.91 2.05 -15.86
CA LEU A 37 5.00 2.99 -15.18
C LEU A 37 4.36 2.37 -13.92
N ALA A 38 3.93 1.11 -14.00
CA ALA A 38 3.45 0.37 -12.83
C ALA A 38 4.56 0.20 -11.77
N ALA A 39 5.80 -0.06 -12.18
CA ALA A 39 6.94 -0.14 -11.28
C ALA A 39 7.21 1.20 -10.58
N ARG A 40 7.02 2.35 -11.25
CA ARG A 40 7.12 3.68 -10.62
C ARG A 40 6.07 3.88 -9.53
N ILE A 41 4.81 3.49 -9.76
CA ILE A 41 3.78 3.52 -8.72
C ILE A 41 4.19 2.62 -7.54
N THR A 42 4.69 1.41 -7.82
CA THR A 42 5.16 0.49 -6.78
C THR A 42 6.28 1.11 -5.94
N ALA A 43 7.28 1.72 -6.58
CA ALA A 43 8.38 2.40 -5.89
C ALA A 43 7.86 3.56 -5.04
N PHE A 44 6.97 4.39 -5.59
CA PHE A 44 6.36 5.51 -4.87
C PHE A 44 5.67 5.10 -3.57
N TYR A 45 4.93 3.98 -3.59
CA TYR A 45 4.31 3.39 -2.40
C TYR A 45 5.36 2.91 -1.39
N ARG A 46 6.35 2.14 -1.85
CA ARG A 46 7.39 1.55 -0.99
C ARG A 46 8.25 2.59 -0.29
N GLU A 47 8.63 3.65 -1.00
CA GLU A 47 9.36 4.80 -0.44
C GLU A 47 8.60 5.51 0.69
N ARG A 48 7.27 5.33 0.76
CA ARG A 48 6.38 5.93 1.78
C ARG A 48 5.95 4.94 2.86
N GLY A 49 6.65 3.81 2.99
CA GLY A 49 6.41 2.83 4.04
C GLY A 49 5.39 1.74 3.69
N TYR A 50 4.75 1.80 2.51
CA TYR A 50 3.79 0.79 2.06
C TYR A 50 4.49 -0.36 1.34
N ILE A 51 5.37 -1.06 2.07
CA ILE A 51 6.31 -2.04 1.50
C ILE A 51 5.65 -3.24 0.80
N LEU A 52 4.43 -3.58 1.22
CA LEU A 52 3.65 -4.69 0.67
C LEU A 52 2.84 -4.32 -0.59
N ALA A 53 2.80 -3.03 -0.95
CA ALA A 53 2.06 -2.59 -2.12
C ALA A 53 2.78 -2.97 -3.42
N ARG A 54 1.98 -3.29 -4.45
CA ARG A 54 2.45 -3.58 -5.80
C ARG A 54 1.44 -3.08 -6.83
N ALA A 55 1.91 -2.28 -7.79
CA ALA A 55 1.15 -1.95 -8.98
C ALA A 55 1.51 -2.90 -10.14
N TYR A 56 0.52 -3.24 -10.95
CA TYR A 56 0.65 -4.16 -12.08
C TYR A 56 -0.36 -3.82 -13.18
N VAL A 57 -0.10 -4.33 -14.39
CA VAL A 57 -1.01 -4.20 -15.51
C VAL A 57 -1.84 -5.49 -15.57
N PRO A 58 -3.15 -5.46 -15.25
CA PRO A 58 -3.99 -6.65 -15.35
C PRO A 58 -4.18 -7.05 -16.82
N ALA A 59 -4.50 -8.33 -17.04
CA ALA A 59 -4.92 -8.83 -18.34
C ALA A 59 -6.20 -8.09 -18.76
N GLN A 60 -6.10 -7.30 -19.83
CA GLN A 60 -7.18 -6.47 -20.33
C GLN A 60 -7.09 -6.38 -21.85
N GLU A 61 -8.23 -6.22 -22.50
CA GLU A 61 -8.25 -5.88 -23.91
C GLU A 61 -8.06 -4.37 -24.04
N MET A 62 -7.17 -3.94 -24.93
CA MET A 62 -6.97 -2.52 -25.23
C MET A 62 -8.12 -2.02 -26.09
N ARG A 63 -9.28 -1.84 -25.46
CA ARG A 63 -10.45 -1.20 -26.04
C ARG A 63 -10.46 0.27 -25.59
N ASP A 64 -10.77 1.18 -26.50
CA ASP A 64 -10.99 2.61 -26.23
C ASP A 64 -9.76 3.42 -25.75
N GLY A 65 -8.54 2.88 -25.88
CA GLY A 65 -7.30 3.62 -25.57
C GLY A 65 -7.09 3.91 -24.08
N VAL A 66 -7.79 3.19 -23.20
CA VAL A 66 -7.58 3.27 -21.75
C VAL A 66 -6.69 2.12 -21.29
N ILE A 67 -5.65 2.43 -20.51
CA ILE A 67 -4.76 1.45 -19.91
C ILE A 67 -5.00 1.44 -18.40
N GLU A 68 -5.51 0.34 -17.89
CA GLU A 68 -5.66 0.11 -16.45
C GLU A 68 -4.33 -0.30 -15.83
N ILE A 69 -3.98 0.35 -14.72
CA ILE A 69 -2.90 -0.05 -13.82
C ILE A 69 -3.54 -0.29 -12.43
N ALA A 70 -3.57 -1.55 -12.02
CA ALA A 70 -4.14 -1.94 -10.74
C ALA A 70 -3.07 -1.89 -9.64
N VAL A 71 -3.45 -1.38 -8.47
CA VAL A 71 -2.62 -1.35 -7.26
C VAL A 71 -3.16 -2.37 -6.27
N LEU A 72 -2.31 -3.32 -5.90
CA LEU A 72 -2.54 -4.23 -4.79
C LEU A 72 -1.90 -3.64 -3.54
N GLU A 73 -2.73 -3.12 -2.64
CA GLU A 73 -2.30 -2.64 -1.33
C GLU A 73 -2.30 -3.81 -0.32
N GLY A 74 -1.16 -4.06 0.34
CA GLY A 74 -1.08 -5.10 1.36
C GLY A 74 -1.86 -4.71 2.61
N ARG A 75 -2.83 -5.54 3.01
CA ARG A 75 -3.72 -5.27 4.14
C ARG A 75 -3.45 -6.20 5.32
N VAL A 76 -3.57 -5.66 6.52
CA VAL A 76 -3.51 -6.45 7.76
C VAL A 76 -4.83 -7.22 7.91
N GLY A 77 -4.73 -8.54 7.91
CA GLY A 77 -5.88 -9.43 8.06
C GLY A 77 -6.37 -9.53 9.51
N ARG A 78 -5.53 -10.11 10.37
CA ARG A 78 -5.81 -10.29 11.80
C ARG A 78 -4.56 -10.01 12.61
N ILE A 79 -4.74 -9.36 13.77
CA ILE A 79 -3.71 -9.16 14.78
C ILE A 79 -4.06 -10.07 15.97
N GLU A 80 -3.22 -11.07 16.20
CA GLU A 80 -3.37 -11.99 17.33
C GLU A 80 -2.44 -11.57 18.46
N VAL A 81 -3.03 -11.41 19.65
CA VAL A 81 -2.33 -11.03 20.87
C VAL A 81 -2.41 -12.21 21.82
N ASN A 82 -1.26 -12.80 22.13
CA ASN A 82 -1.15 -14.03 22.91
C ASN A 82 -0.26 -13.81 24.14
N GLY A 83 -0.51 -14.54 25.22
CA GLY A 83 0.38 -14.55 26.39
C GLY A 83 0.34 -13.29 27.27
N VAL A 84 -0.61 -12.38 27.02
CA VAL A 84 -0.77 -11.15 27.82
C VAL A 84 -1.55 -11.46 29.10
N ARG A 85 -0.99 -11.08 30.25
CA ARG A 85 -1.62 -11.28 31.59
C ARG A 85 -2.15 -10.00 32.21
N TRP A 86 -1.46 -8.88 31.99
CA TRP A 86 -1.68 -7.63 32.73
C TRP A 86 -2.29 -6.50 31.89
N TYR A 87 -2.33 -6.68 30.57
CA TYR A 87 -2.87 -5.69 29.64
C TYR A 87 -4.10 -6.23 28.93
N ASP A 88 -5.02 -5.33 28.62
CA ASP A 88 -6.13 -5.63 27.75
C ASP A 88 -5.63 -5.93 26.32
N PRO A 89 -6.04 -7.03 25.67
CA PRO A 89 -5.58 -7.35 24.32
C PRO A 89 -5.94 -6.31 23.27
N ASP A 90 -7.07 -5.61 23.40
CA ASP A 90 -7.47 -4.56 22.45
C ASP A 90 -6.64 -3.29 22.66
N TYR A 91 -6.26 -2.98 23.90
CA TYR A 91 -5.27 -1.95 24.19
C TYR A 91 -3.95 -2.23 23.45
N ILE A 92 -3.43 -3.46 23.51
CA ILE A 92 -2.21 -3.86 22.78
C ILE A 92 -2.40 -3.77 21.26
N ARG A 93 -3.53 -4.25 20.72
CA ARG A 93 -3.82 -4.19 19.27
C ARG A 93 -3.84 -2.75 18.76
N SER A 94 -4.31 -1.80 19.57
CA SER A 94 -4.46 -0.40 19.15
C SER A 94 -3.12 0.25 18.75
N TYR A 95 -1.98 -0.20 19.32
CA TYR A 95 -0.65 0.31 18.99
C TYR A 95 -0.16 -0.09 17.60
N VAL A 96 -0.55 -1.26 17.11
CA VAL A 96 -0.05 -1.85 15.85
C VAL A 96 -1.11 -1.84 14.76
N GLN A 97 -2.28 -1.25 15.02
CA GLN A 97 -3.35 -1.16 14.06
C GLN A 97 -2.97 -0.16 12.94
N PRO A 98 -3.19 -0.51 11.66
CA PRO A 98 -2.85 0.40 10.58
C PRO A 98 -3.66 1.70 10.65
N PRO A 99 -3.09 2.84 10.22
CA PRO A 99 -3.75 4.14 10.29
C PRO A 99 -4.89 4.31 9.27
N SER A 100 -4.95 3.45 8.24
CA SER A 100 -5.98 3.53 7.20
C SER A 100 -7.21 2.68 7.54
N GLU A 101 -8.41 3.18 7.21
CA GLU A 101 -9.67 2.42 7.37
C GLU A 101 -9.67 1.13 6.53
N ALA A 102 -9.00 1.16 5.38
CA ALA A 102 -8.81 -0.01 4.52
C ALA A 102 -7.81 -1.03 5.11
N ARG A 103 -7.24 -0.77 6.28
CA ARG A 103 -6.25 -1.60 7.00
C ARG A 103 -5.00 -1.90 6.18
N VAL A 104 -4.59 -0.96 5.34
CA VAL A 104 -3.36 -1.05 4.55
C VAL A 104 -2.15 -0.93 5.47
N PHE A 105 -1.27 -1.93 5.42
CA PHE A 105 -0.05 -2.00 6.22
C PHE A 105 0.94 -0.89 5.84
N GLU A 106 1.41 -0.17 6.84
CA GLU A 106 2.45 0.87 6.71
C GLU A 106 3.54 0.60 7.75
N LEU A 107 4.76 0.36 7.27
CA LEU A 107 5.86 -0.14 8.08
C LEU A 107 6.19 0.79 9.26
N GLY A 108 6.23 2.10 9.05
CA GLY A 108 6.60 3.05 10.09
C GLY A 108 5.58 3.10 11.24
N SER A 109 4.28 3.02 10.96
CA SER A 109 3.23 2.95 11.98
C SER A 109 3.35 1.69 12.81
N PHE A 110 3.63 0.57 12.16
CA PHE A 110 3.85 -0.71 12.83
C PHE A 110 5.09 -0.66 13.73
N GLU A 111 6.23 -0.20 13.20
CA GLU A 111 7.48 -0.06 13.98
C GLU A 111 7.31 0.86 15.19
N ARG A 112 6.64 2.02 15.01
CA ARG A 112 6.31 2.92 16.13
C ARG A 112 5.44 2.22 17.17
N GLY A 113 4.42 1.48 16.74
CA GLY A 113 3.57 0.68 17.61
C GLY A 113 4.36 -0.31 18.45
N MET A 114 5.27 -1.05 17.82
CA MET A 114 6.13 -2.03 18.48
C MET A 114 7.07 -1.38 19.52
N LEU A 115 7.65 -0.23 19.20
CA LEU A 115 8.49 0.51 20.15
C LEU A 115 7.69 0.95 21.38
N LEU A 116 6.50 1.52 21.18
CA LEU A 116 5.62 1.93 22.28
C LEU A 116 5.16 0.76 23.14
N LEU A 117 4.93 -0.41 22.55
CA LEU A 117 4.61 -1.61 23.30
C LEU A 117 5.80 -2.10 24.13
N ASN A 118 7.02 -2.03 23.61
CA ASN A 118 8.24 -2.40 24.35
C ASN A 118 8.55 -1.47 25.53
N ASP A 119 8.00 -0.25 25.53
CA ASP A 119 8.09 0.67 26.67
C ASP A 119 7.09 0.34 27.79
N LEU A 120 6.14 -0.60 27.57
CA LEU A 120 5.17 -1.00 28.58
C LEU A 120 5.79 -1.94 29.63
N PRO A 121 5.67 -1.62 30.95
CA PRO A 121 6.25 -2.44 32.00
C PRO A 121 5.78 -3.91 31.99
N GLY A 122 6.74 -4.84 31.92
CA GLY A 122 6.44 -6.27 31.97
C GLY A 122 5.84 -6.84 30.68
N LEU A 123 5.92 -6.10 29.57
CA LEU A 123 5.62 -6.59 28.22
C LEU A 123 6.93 -6.75 27.43
N GLU A 124 7.09 -7.89 26.76
CA GLU A 124 8.16 -8.12 25.79
C GLU A 124 7.49 -8.53 24.48
N VAL A 125 7.68 -7.73 23.43
CA VAL A 125 7.11 -8.01 22.10
C VAL A 125 8.19 -8.58 21.19
N LYS A 126 7.90 -9.71 20.52
CA LYS A 126 8.82 -10.43 19.62
C LYS A 126 8.23 -10.55 18.22
#